data_AF-A0A3R7YJX5-F1
#
_entry.id   AF-A0A3R7YJX5-F1
#
_cell.length_a   1.000
_cell.length_b   1.000
_cell.length_c   1.000
_cell.angle_alpha   90.00
_cell.angle_beta   90.00
_cell.angle_gamma   90.00
#
_symmetry.space_group_name_H-M   'P 1'
#
loop_
_entity.id
_entity.type
_entity.pdbx_description
1 polymer ?
#
loop_
_entity_poly.entity_id
_entity_poly.type
_entity_poly.pdbx_seq_one_letter_code
_entity_poly.pdbx_strand_id
1 'polypeptide(L)'
;WLVKKTPDRYEVKIPARIFHEYVAFMRARINKGMGVAEDAIWSAATECLFLTSSARTKKDIEDNIEREVIGKTIGKFRNKYRSALRYGILDSAPDIDVLLLAKEIDAAVVANDFGIQKWAEELGVRFVPAKTFPLMLKEYLKQRSSISHSTKSDFFDDFEES
;
A
#
# COMPACT_ATOMS: atom_id res chain seq x y z
N TRP A 1 -30.73 -8.07 -34.09
CA TRP A 1 -30.53 -9.00 -32.98
C TRP A 1 -29.51 -8.41 -32.01
N LEU A 2 -29.89 -8.17 -30.75
CA LEU A 2 -28.99 -7.66 -29.71
C LEU A 2 -28.42 -8.86 -28.95
N VAL A 3 -27.18 -9.26 -29.26
CA VAL A 3 -26.53 -10.38 -28.56
C VAL A 3 -25.85 -9.83 -27.30
N LYS A 4 -26.32 -10.26 -26.12
CA LYS A 4 -25.72 -9.88 -24.83
C LYS A 4 -24.39 -10.62 -24.66
N LYS A 5 -23.27 -9.95 -24.94
CA LYS A 5 -21.92 -10.46 -24.68
C LYS A 5 -21.44 -9.96 -23.31
N THR A 6 -20.93 -10.85 -22.47
CA THR A 6 -20.21 -10.46 -21.26
C THR A 6 -18.79 -10.03 -21.61
N PRO A 7 -18.27 -8.97 -20.97
CA PRO A 7 -16.89 -8.54 -21.18
C PRO A 7 -15.92 -9.63 -20.70
N ASP A 8 -14.83 -9.78 -21.44
CA ASP A 8 -13.68 -10.58 -21.00
C ASP A 8 -13.00 -9.86 -19.83
N ARG A 9 -12.68 -10.61 -18.77
CA ARG A 9 -12.12 -10.08 -17.51
C ARG A 9 -10.62 -10.36 -17.38
N TYR A 10 -10.02 -11.13 -18.29
CA TYR A 10 -8.64 -11.62 -18.14
C TYR A 10 -7.70 -10.99 -19.16
N GLU A 11 -8.10 -10.87 -20.43
CA GLU A 11 -7.20 -10.43 -21.50
C GLU A 11 -7.37 -8.95 -21.90
N VAL A 12 -8.38 -8.26 -21.35
CA VAL A 12 -8.66 -6.87 -21.73
C VAL A 12 -7.60 -5.94 -21.19
N LYS A 13 -6.91 -5.25 -22.10
CA LYS A 13 -5.99 -4.16 -21.77
C LYS A 13 -6.79 -2.90 -21.42
N ILE A 14 -6.53 -2.36 -20.23
CA ILE A 14 -7.17 -1.14 -19.74
C ILE A 14 -6.08 -0.06 -19.60
N PRO A 15 -6.33 1.18 -20.04
CA PRO A 15 -5.40 2.29 -19.80
C PRO A 15 -5.13 2.49 -18.31
N ALA A 16 -3.86 2.57 -17.93
CA ALA A 16 -3.41 2.78 -16.55
C ALA A 16 -4.13 3.94 -15.85
N ARG A 17 -4.38 5.03 -16.58
CA ARG A 17 -5.09 6.22 -16.08
C ARG A 17 -6.42 5.88 -15.40
N ILE A 18 -7.19 4.94 -15.94
CA ILE A 18 -8.48 4.54 -15.35
C ILE A 18 -8.26 3.92 -13.97
N PHE A 19 -7.20 3.12 -13.83
CA PHE A 19 -6.84 2.50 -12.55
C PHE A 19 -6.37 3.54 -11.53
N HIS A 20 -5.58 4.53 -11.95
CA HIS A 20 -5.21 5.67 -11.09
C HIS A 20 -6.42 6.47 -10.60
N GLU A 21 -7.32 6.82 -11.51
CA GLU A 21 -8.55 7.54 -11.16
C GLU A 21 -9.42 6.72 -10.20
N TYR A 22 -9.51 5.40 -10.42
CA TYR A 22 -10.25 4.50 -9.54
C TYR A 22 -9.65 4.45 -8.13
N VAL A 23 -8.33 4.27 -7.99
CA VAL A 23 -7.68 4.23 -6.67
C VAL A 23 -7.83 5.57 -5.94
N ALA A 24 -7.63 6.69 -6.64
CA ALA A 24 -7.83 8.02 -6.06
C ALA A 24 -9.28 8.21 -5.57
N PHE A 25 -10.25 7.79 -6.39
CA PHE A 25 -11.67 7.83 -6.04
C PHE A 25 -12.00 6.95 -4.83
N MET A 26 -11.48 5.72 -4.78
CA MET A 26 -11.67 4.80 -3.66
C MET A 26 -11.05 5.34 -2.38
N ARG A 27 -9.85 5.94 -2.44
CA ARG A 27 -9.22 6.60 -1.29
C ARG A 27 -10.08 7.76 -0.77
N ALA A 28 -10.61 8.59 -1.67
CA ALA A 28 -11.50 9.69 -1.30
C ALA A 28 -12.77 9.18 -0.62
N ARG A 29 -13.38 8.10 -1.14
CA ARG A 29 -14.54 7.44 -0.54
C ARG A 29 -14.26 6.89 0.85
N ILE A 30 -13.14 6.19 1.02
CA ILE A 30 -12.73 5.61 2.31
C ILE A 30 -12.55 6.72 3.35
N ASN A 31 -11.89 7.81 2.99
CA ASN A 31 -11.71 8.97 3.87
C ASN A 31 -13.04 9.66 4.20
N LYS A 32 -13.94 9.81 3.21
CA LYS A 32 -15.27 10.37 3.45
C LYS A 32 -16.09 9.49 4.39
N GLY A 33 -16.04 8.16 4.23
CA GLY A 33 -16.69 7.21 5.13
C GLY A 33 -16.19 7.31 6.57
N MET A 34 -14.88 7.54 6.75
CA MET A 34 -14.29 7.81 8.07
C MET A 34 -14.90 9.05 8.70
N GLY A 35 -14.99 10.15 7.95
CA GLY A 35 -15.56 11.41 8.43
C GLY A 35 -17.03 11.25 8.87
N VAL A 36 -17.86 10.59 8.06
CA VAL A 36 -19.26 10.34 8.42
C VAL A 36 -19.39 9.53 9.71
N ALA A 37 -18.52 8.53 9.91
CA ALA A 37 -18.51 7.74 11.14
C ALA A 37 -18.01 8.55 12.35
N GLU A 38 -16.99 9.38 12.18
CA GLU A 38 -16.50 10.30 13.23
C GLU A 38 -17.60 11.30 13.63
N ASP A 39 -18.30 11.89 12.66
CA ASP A 39 -19.40 12.83 12.89
C ASP A 39 -20.57 12.18 13.64
N ALA A 40 -20.89 10.93 13.31
CA ALA A 40 -21.92 10.15 14.01
C ALA A 40 -21.51 9.85 15.46
N ILE A 41 -20.25 9.48 15.71
CA ILE A 41 -19.71 9.25 17.06
C ILE A 41 -19.74 10.55 17.87
N TRP A 42 -19.31 11.67 17.28
CA TRP A 42 -19.39 12.99 17.89
C TRP A 42 -20.82 13.33 18.28
N SER A 43 -21.75 13.24 17.33
CA SER A 43 -23.15 13.63 17.54
C SER A 43 -23.80 12.80 18.65
N ALA A 44 -23.62 11.48 18.63
CA ALA A 44 -24.17 10.59 19.65
C ALA A 44 -23.55 10.85 21.03
N ALA A 45 -22.23 11.08 21.10
CA ALA A 45 -21.56 11.35 22.37
C ALA A 45 -22.01 12.68 22.98
N THR A 46 -22.11 13.75 22.18
CA THR A 46 -22.61 15.06 22.63
C THR A 46 -24.06 14.96 23.10
N GLU A 47 -24.91 14.21 22.39
CA GLU A 47 -26.32 14.01 22.78
C GLU A 47 -26.45 13.24 24.10
N CYS A 48 -25.71 12.15 24.28
CA CYS A 48 -25.68 11.43 25.55
C CYS A 48 -25.15 12.28 26.72
N LEU A 49 -24.13 13.11 26.48
CA LEU A 49 -23.56 14.02 27.48
C LEU A 49 -24.61 15.06 27.90
N PHE A 50 -25.36 15.61 26.93
CA PHE A 50 -26.44 16.56 27.18
C PHE A 50 -27.61 15.95 27.97
N LEU A 51 -27.97 14.69 27.72
CA LEU A 51 -29.03 14.00 28.45
C LEU A 51 -28.63 13.61 29.88
N THR A 52 -27.36 13.29 30.11
CA THR A 52 -26.86 12.79 31.40
C THR A 52 -26.44 13.92 32.33
N SER A 53 -26.01 15.06 31.77
CA SER A 53 -25.67 16.25 32.55
C SER A 53 -26.91 17.16 32.72
N SER A 54 -27.09 17.76 33.90
CA SER A 54 -28.13 18.76 34.19
C SER A 54 -27.89 20.11 33.48
N ALA A 55 -27.25 20.09 32.31
CA ALA A 55 -26.80 21.27 31.59
C ALA A 55 -27.98 21.92 30.86
N ARG A 56 -28.12 23.24 31.04
CA ARG A 56 -29.23 24.02 30.47
C ARG A 56 -28.98 24.45 29.02
N THR A 57 -27.72 24.41 28.57
CA THR A 57 -27.32 24.84 27.22
C THR A 57 -26.22 23.93 26.67
N LYS A 58 -26.29 23.55 25.38
CA LYS A 58 -25.26 22.74 24.67
C LYS A 58 -23.83 23.33 24.74
N LYS A 59 -23.68 24.62 25.05
CA LYS A 59 -22.40 25.35 25.13
C LYS A 59 -21.69 25.23 26.48
N ASP A 60 -22.38 24.81 27.53
CA ASP A 60 -21.88 24.88 28.91
C ASP A 60 -21.25 23.56 29.41
N ILE A 61 -21.30 22.47 28.63
CA ILE A 61 -20.75 21.14 29.02
C ILE A 61 -19.23 21.03 28.78
N GLU A 62 -18.59 22.16 28.50
CA GLU A 62 -17.14 22.36 28.47
C GLU A 62 -16.39 21.54 27.41
N ASP A 63 -15.93 22.28 26.38
CA ASP A 63 -15.03 21.85 25.30
C ASP A 63 -13.83 20.97 25.74
N ASN A 64 -13.45 20.99 27.03
CA ASN A 64 -12.35 20.20 27.58
C ASN A 64 -12.71 18.73 27.88
N ILE A 65 -13.89 18.43 28.43
CA ILE A 65 -14.28 17.04 28.74
C ILE A 65 -14.64 16.30 27.44
N GLU A 66 -15.34 16.97 26.52
CA GLU A 66 -15.65 16.43 25.19
C GLU A 66 -14.38 16.10 24.41
N ARG A 67 -13.42 17.03 24.33
CA ARG A 67 -12.18 16.79 23.58
C ARG A 67 -11.30 15.71 24.19
N GLU A 68 -11.20 15.61 25.52
CA GLU A 68 -10.34 14.59 26.12
C GLU A 68 -10.90 13.18 26.00
N VAL A 69 -12.20 12.97 26.25
CA VAL A 69 -12.79 11.63 26.27
C VAL A 69 -13.21 11.18 24.87
N ILE A 70 -13.92 12.05 24.14
CA ILE A 70 -14.40 11.75 22.78
C ILE A 70 -13.21 11.79 21.82
N GLY A 71 -12.30 12.76 21.95
CA GLY A 71 -11.13 12.87 21.09
C GLY A 71 -10.19 11.65 21.18
N LYS A 72 -9.98 11.08 22.38
CA LYS A 72 -9.23 9.80 22.55
C LYS A 72 -9.95 8.64 21.85
N THR A 73 -11.27 8.58 21.96
CA THR A 73 -12.09 7.52 21.35
C THR A 73 -12.06 7.62 19.82
N ILE A 74 -12.18 8.83 19.27
CA ILE A 74 -12.08 9.11 17.84
C ILE A 74 -10.68 8.82 17.31
N GLY A 75 -9.63 9.20 18.05
CA GLY A 75 -8.26 8.82 17.70
C GLY A 75 -8.09 7.30 17.58
N LYS A 76 -8.63 6.53 18.53
CA LYS A 76 -8.64 5.06 18.48
C LYS A 76 -9.46 4.52 17.30
N PHE A 77 -10.65 5.06 17.08
CA PHE A 77 -11.50 4.71 15.93
C PHE A 77 -10.76 4.92 14.62
N ARG A 78 -10.19 6.11 14.43
CA ARG A 78 -9.46 6.50 13.22
C ARG A 78 -8.27 5.58 12.93
N ASN A 79 -7.52 5.21 13.98
CA ASN A 79 -6.42 4.25 13.84
C ASN A 79 -6.93 2.87 13.43
N LYS A 80 -7.99 2.35 14.08
CA LYS A 80 -8.60 1.06 13.74
C LYS A 80 -9.21 1.03 12.34
N TYR A 81 -9.92 2.11 11.97
CA TYR A 81 -10.54 2.26 10.66
C TYR A 81 -9.49 2.26 9.56
N ARG A 82 -8.41 3.05 9.74
CA ARG A 82 -7.27 3.05 8.80
C ARG A 82 -6.58 1.69 8.77
N SER A 83 -6.31 1.04 9.91
CA SER A 83 -5.64 -0.26 9.88
C SER A 83 -6.49 -1.32 9.17
N ALA A 84 -7.80 -1.32 9.39
CA ALA A 84 -8.71 -2.30 8.78
C ALA A 84 -8.83 -2.10 7.26
N LEU A 85 -8.86 -0.84 6.80
CA LEU A 85 -9.05 -0.53 5.38
C LEU A 85 -7.75 -0.37 4.59
N ARG A 86 -6.61 -0.11 5.25
CA ARG A 86 -5.32 0.09 4.57
C ARG A 86 -4.50 -1.19 4.49
N TYR A 87 -4.88 -2.25 5.22
CA TYR A 87 -4.14 -3.50 5.21
C TYR A 87 -4.17 -4.16 3.82
N GLY A 88 -3.02 -4.21 3.16
CA GLY A 88 -2.84 -4.88 1.87
C GLY A 88 -3.48 -4.17 0.66
N ILE A 89 -3.79 -2.87 0.76
CA ILE A 89 -4.32 -2.07 -0.36
C ILE A 89 -3.24 -1.17 -0.93
N LEU A 90 -3.18 -1.14 -2.26
CA LEU A 90 -2.42 -0.15 -3.04
C LEU A 90 -3.16 1.19 -2.99
N ASP A 91 -2.88 2.00 -1.97
CA ASP A 91 -3.69 3.17 -1.64
C ASP A 91 -3.12 4.48 -2.19
N SER A 92 -1.94 4.47 -2.81
CA SER A 92 -1.25 5.67 -3.27
C SER A 92 -0.91 5.58 -4.76
N ALA A 93 -1.04 6.71 -5.48
CA ALA A 93 -0.69 6.78 -6.90
C ALA A 93 0.78 6.38 -7.18
N PRO A 94 1.77 6.79 -6.36
CA PRO A 94 3.15 6.34 -6.53
C PRO A 94 3.34 4.82 -6.48
N ASP A 95 2.62 4.12 -5.60
CA ASP A 95 2.74 2.66 -5.51
C ASP A 95 2.20 1.96 -6.77
N ILE A 96 1.17 2.54 -7.39
CA ILE A 96 0.68 2.09 -8.69
C ILE A 96 1.73 2.31 -9.78
N ASP A 97 2.31 3.51 -9.84
CA ASP A 97 3.31 3.85 -10.86
C ASP A 97 4.49 2.88 -10.83
N VAL A 98 4.98 2.53 -9.64
CA VAL A 98 6.07 1.57 -9.47
C VAL A 98 5.71 0.20 -10.06
N LEU A 99 4.51 -0.31 -9.77
CA LEU A 99 4.07 -1.62 -10.25
C LEU A 99 3.80 -1.63 -11.76
N LEU A 100 3.16 -0.58 -12.27
CA LEU A 100 2.89 -0.44 -13.69
C LEU A 100 4.16 -0.31 -14.49
N LEU A 101 5.10 0.52 -14.03
CA LEU A 101 6.40 0.68 -14.68
C LEU A 101 7.15 -0.65 -14.69
N ALA A 102 7.21 -1.35 -13.55
CA ALA A 102 7.85 -2.66 -13.47
C ALA A 102 7.22 -3.68 -14.44
N LYS A 103 5.89 -3.63 -14.63
CA LYS A 103 5.21 -4.46 -15.62
C LYS A 103 5.55 -4.06 -17.06
N GLU A 104 5.67 -2.76 -17.33
CA GLU A 104 6.01 -2.22 -18.65
C GLU A 104 7.42 -2.63 -19.09
N ILE A 105 8.41 -2.52 -18.21
CA ILE A 105 9.82 -2.81 -18.52
C ILE A 105 10.26 -4.24 -18.16
N ASP A 106 9.32 -5.11 -17.75
CA ASP A 106 9.58 -6.46 -17.22
C ASP A 106 10.69 -6.47 -16.13
N ALA A 107 10.62 -5.52 -15.19
CA ALA A 107 11.56 -5.42 -14.07
C ALA A 107 11.03 -6.07 -12.80
N ALA A 108 11.96 -6.35 -11.87
CA ALA A 108 11.62 -6.78 -10.53
C ALA A 108 11.50 -5.57 -9.57
N VAL A 109 10.52 -5.60 -8.66
CA VAL A 109 10.31 -4.56 -7.65
C VAL A 109 10.96 -4.96 -6.33
N VAL A 110 11.82 -4.10 -5.78
CA VAL A 110 12.38 -4.28 -4.43
C VAL A 110 11.60 -3.42 -3.45
N ALA A 111 10.84 -4.05 -2.54
CA ALA A 111 9.98 -3.32 -1.60
C ALA A 111 9.97 -3.97 -0.20
N ASN A 112 9.80 -3.15 0.83
CA ASN A 112 9.50 -3.60 2.20
C ASN A 112 8.02 -3.43 2.56
N ASP A 113 7.24 -2.79 1.69
CA ASP A 113 5.82 -2.56 1.89
C ASP A 113 5.02 -3.80 1.48
N PHE A 114 4.18 -4.29 2.40
CA PHE A 114 3.34 -5.47 2.18
C PHE A 114 2.30 -5.27 1.07
N GLY A 115 1.76 -4.06 0.92
CA GLY A 115 0.83 -3.70 -0.15
C GLY A 115 1.48 -3.84 -1.52
N ILE A 116 2.68 -3.28 -1.71
CA ILE A 116 3.43 -3.40 -2.97
C ILE A 116 3.76 -4.86 -3.26
N GLN A 117 4.22 -5.63 -2.27
CA GLN A 117 4.55 -7.04 -2.45
C GLN A 117 3.34 -7.87 -2.88
N LYS A 118 2.21 -7.73 -2.17
CA LYS A 118 0.98 -8.45 -2.50
C LYS A 118 0.47 -8.10 -3.90
N TRP A 119 0.48 -6.82 -4.26
CA TRP A 119 0.02 -6.39 -5.58
C TRP A 119 1.00 -6.76 -6.70
N ALA A 120 2.30 -6.80 -6.43
CA ALA A 120 3.27 -7.34 -7.38
C ALA A 120 2.99 -8.82 -7.68
N GLU A 121 2.67 -9.62 -6.66
CA GLU A 121 2.28 -11.03 -6.82
C GLU A 121 1.01 -11.17 -7.68
N GLU A 122 -0.06 -10.41 -7.36
CA GLU A 122 -1.33 -10.43 -8.10
C GLU A 122 -1.18 -9.97 -9.56
N LEU A 123 -0.29 -8.99 -9.83
CA LEU A 123 0.00 -8.50 -11.18
C LEU A 123 0.98 -9.39 -11.96
N GLY A 124 1.54 -10.42 -11.31
CA GLY A 124 2.59 -11.26 -11.89
C GLY A 124 3.88 -10.47 -12.20
N VAL A 125 4.23 -9.53 -11.34
CA VAL A 125 5.50 -8.78 -11.36
C VAL A 125 6.46 -9.45 -10.38
N ARG A 126 7.71 -9.65 -10.79
CA ARG A 126 8.75 -10.21 -9.92
C ARG A 126 9.00 -9.25 -8.76
N PHE A 127 9.10 -9.73 -7.52
CA PHE A 127 9.44 -8.87 -6.39
C PHE A 127 10.50 -9.50 -5.49
N VAL A 128 11.23 -8.64 -4.78
CA VAL A 128 12.23 -9.04 -3.79
C VAL A 128 12.00 -8.22 -2.51
N PRO A 129 11.92 -8.86 -1.33
CA PRO A 129 11.89 -8.14 -0.06
C PRO A 129 13.15 -7.28 0.11
N ALA A 130 12.98 -6.00 0.46
CA ALA A 130 14.12 -5.08 0.60
C ALA A 130 15.17 -5.56 1.62
N LYS A 131 14.76 -6.33 2.64
CA LYS A 131 15.66 -6.90 3.65
C LYS A 131 16.59 -7.98 3.10
N THR A 132 16.14 -8.74 2.10
CA THR A 132 16.93 -9.84 1.50
C THR A 132 17.78 -9.35 0.34
N PHE A 133 17.41 -8.24 -0.29
CA PHE A 133 18.09 -7.71 -1.47
C PHE A 133 19.61 -7.47 -1.28
N PRO A 134 20.10 -6.86 -0.18
CA PRO A 134 21.54 -6.69 0.03
C PRO A 134 22.30 -8.01 0.16
N LEU A 135 21.67 -9.04 0.74
CA LEU A 135 22.28 -10.37 0.88
C LEU A 135 22.42 -11.04 -0.49
N MET A 136 21.38 -10.96 -1.32
CA MET A 136 21.42 -11.46 -2.70
C MET A 136 22.51 -10.78 -3.52
N LEU A 137 22.65 -9.45 -3.38
CA LEU A 137 23.69 -8.69 -4.09
C LEU A 137 25.10 -9.11 -3.66
N LYS A 138 25.31 -9.34 -2.36
CA LYS A 138 26.60 -9.81 -1.82
C LYS A 138 26.97 -11.19 -2.36
N GLU A 139 26.02 -12.14 -2.37
CA GLU A 139 26.22 -13.46 -2.94
C GLU A 139 26.55 -13.39 -4.44
N TYR A 140 25.82 -12.57 -5.19
CA TYR A 140 26.07 -12.35 -6.62
C TYR A 140 27.48 -11.77 -6.89
N LEU A 141 27.89 -10.75 -6.13
CA LEU A 141 29.21 -10.14 -6.27
C LEU A 141 30.34 -11.12 -5.92
N LYS A 142 30.13 -11.95 -4.89
CA LYS A 142 31.09 -13.00 -4.49
C LYS A 142 31.29 -14.01 -5.63
N GLN A 143 30.19 -14.49 -6.23
CA GLN A 143 30.27 -15.43 -7.36
C GLN A 143 30.95 -14.83 -8.59
N ARG A 144 30.67 -13.55 -8.91
CA ARG A 144 31.37 -12.85 -9.99
C ARG A 144 32.87 -12.73 -9.72
N SER A 145 33.26 -12.46 -8.48
CA SER A 145 34.68 -12.36 -8.12
C SER A 145 35.41 -13.71 -8.24
N SER A 146 34.77 -14.83 -7.88
CA SER A 146 35.34 -16.17 -8.07
C SER A 146 35.44 -16.57 -9.54
N ILE A 147 34.45 -16.20 -10.36
CA ILE A 147 34.50 -16.44 -11.83
C ILE A 147 35.66 -15.66 -12.45
N SER A 148 35.83 -14.39 -12.07
CA SER A 148 36.95 -13.57 -12.60
C SER A 148 38.34 -14.07 -12.20
N HIS A 149 38.47 -14.85 -11.13
CA HIS A 149 39.73 -15.49 -10.74
C HIS A 149 39.98 -16.79 -11.51
N SER A 150 38.95 -17.62 -11.79
CA SER A 150 39.14 -18.84 -12.60
C SER A 150 39.43 -18.49 -14.06
N THR A 151 38.79 -17.47 -14.63
CA THR A 151 39.07 -17.05 -16.02
C THR A 151 40.49 -16.49 -16.18
N LYS A 152 41.11 -15.99 -15.11
CA LYS A 152 42.52 -15.56 -15.14
C LYS A 152 43.51 -16.72 -14.96
N SER A 153 43.18 -17.75 -14.19
CA SER A 153 44.04 -18.95 -14.10
C SER A 153 44.04 -19.71 -15.42
N ASP A 154 42.86 -19.90 -16.01
CA ASP A 154 42.73 -20.68 -17.25
C ASP A 154 43.39 -19.97 -18.45
N PHE A 155 43.50 -18.63 -18.43
CA PHE A 155 44.16 -17.86 -19.49
C PHE A 155 45.69 -17.78 -19.34
N PHE A 156 46.25 -18.04 -18.15
CA PHE A 156 47.70 -18.06 -17.92
C PHE A 156 48.30 -19.46 -18.10
N ASP A 157 47.54 -20.53 -17.83
CA ASP A 157 47.98 -21.91 -18.07
C ASP A 157 48.13 -22.21 -19.58
N ASP A 158 47.30 -21.63 -20.45
CA ASP A 158 47.40 -21.80 -21.92
C ASP A 158 48.65 -21.16 -22.56
N PHE A 159 49.37 -20.27 -21.85
CA PHE A 159 50.59 -19.61 -22.36
C PHE A 159 51.89 -20.25 -21.86
N GLU A 160 51.85 -21.16 -20.89
CA GLU A 160 53.04 -21.89 -20.40
C GLU A 160 53.25 -23.26 -21.08
N GLU A 161 52.30 -23.73 -21.91
CA GLU A 161 52.39 -25.03 -22.62
C GLU A 161 52.77 -24.97 -24.12
N SER A 162 53.21 -23.82 -24.64
CA SER A 162 53.63 -23.67 -26.05
C SER A 162 55.10 -23.32 -26.26
#